data_AF-A0A6P7YYK9-F1
#
_entry.id   AF-A0A6P7YYK9-F1
#
_cell.length_a   1.000
_cell.length_b   1.000
_cell.length_c   1.000
_cell.angle_alpha   90.00
_cell.angle_beta   90.00
_cell.angle_gamma   90.00
#
_symmetry.space_group_name_H-M   'P 1'
#
loop_
_entity.id
_entity.type
_entity.pdbx_description
1 polymer ?
#
loop_
_entity_poly.entity_id
_entity_poly.type
_entity_poly.pdbx_seq_one_letter_code
_entity_poly.pdbx_strand_id
1 'polypeptide(L)'
;MQQVPSLQIDGISLSQSLAIIQYLDETRPKPKLLPEDAKKRAYVRMISDLIASGIQPLQNLMVLQKLGEGERLGWAQSCITKGFHALEKILQRTSGLYCVEDEVSMADLCLVPQVYNAVRFKVDLTPFPTIARINQALMELEAFNVSHPSRQPDTPPDLRA
;
A
#
# COMPACT_ATOMS: atom_id res chain seq x y z
N MET A 1 15.34 -6.94 12.59
CA MET A 1 15.22 -6.85 11.11
C MET A 1 15.71 -5.48 10.68
N GLN A 2 16.52 -5.38 9.63
CA GLN A 2 17.00 -4.11 9.07
C GLN A 2 16.04 -3.64 7.97
N GLN A 3 14.92 -3.04 8.36
CA GLN A 3 13.84 -2.59 7.48
C GLN A 3 13.36 -1.20 7.88
N VAL A 4 12.75 -0.50 6.93
CA VAL A 4 12.01 0.75 7.14
C VAL A 4 10.52 0.47 6.88
N PRO A 5 9.59 1.24 7.49
CA PRO A 5 9.79 2.40 8.36
C PRO A 5 9.99 2.08 9.85
N SER A 6 10.48 3.08 10.58
CA SER A 6 10.45 3.18 12.05
C SER A 6 9.94 4.58 12.41
N LEU A 7 9.10 4.70 13.43
CA LEU A 7 8.52 5.95 13.91
C LEU A 7 8.84 6.15 15.39
N GLN A 8 9.46 7.27 15.73
CA GLN A 8 9.59 7.74 17.11
C GLN A 8 8.46 8.74 17.40
N ILE A 9 7.61 8.43 18.37
CA ILE A 9 6.43 9.24 18.72
C ILE A 9 6.06 8.98 20.18
N ASP A 10 5.55 9.99 20.89
CA ASP A 10 5.03 9.87 22.26
C ASP A 10 5.95 9.12 23.26
N GLY A 11 7.28 9.28 23.11
CA GLY A 11 8.28 8.65 23.97
C GLY A 11 8.57 7.17 23.67
N ILE A 12 7.99 6.60 22.60
CA ILE A 12 8.22 5.22 22.17
C ILE A 12 8.82 5.15 20.76
N SER A 13 9.36 3.98 20.41
CA SER A 13 9.79 3.66 19.05
C SER A 13 8.96 2.50 18.51
N LEU A 14 8.26 2.73 17.40
CA LEU A 14 7.43 1.74 16.73
C LEU A 14 8.06 1.35 15.39
N SER A 15 8.00 0.06 15.07
CA SER A 15 8.30 -0.48 13.74
C SER A 15 7.09 -1.26 13.24
N GLN A 16 7.13 -1.72 11.99
CA GLN A 16 5.98 -2.29 11.26
C GLN A 16 4.94 -1.23 10.89
N SER A 17 4.75 -1.01 9.58
CA SER A 17 3.88 0.05 9.07
C SER A 17 2.43 -0.07 9.55
N LEU A 18 1.85 -1.27 9.55
CA LEU A 18 0.46 -1.46 10.01
C LEU A 18 0.29 -1.24 11.52
N ALA A 19 1.32 -1.49 12.32
CA ALA A 19 1.29 -1.19 13.75
C ALA A 19 1.37 0.32 13.99
N ILE A 20 2.25 1.01 13.24
CA ILE A 20 2.35 2.47 13.25
C ILE A 20 1.02 3.12 12.84
N ILE A 21 0.42 2.69 11.73
CA ILE A 21 -0.84 3.25 11.24
C ILE A 21 -1.96 3.08 12.27
N GLN A 22 -2.08 1.90 12.89
CA GLN A 22 -3.09 1.65 13.92
C GLN A 22 -2.86 2.50 15.17
N TYR A 23 -1.61 2.65 15.63
CA TYR A 23 -1.30 3.54 16.74
C TYR A 23 -1.71 5.00 16.45
N LEU A 24 -1.46 5.47 15.23
CA LEU A 24 -1.87 6.82 14.81
C LEU A 24 -3.39 6.96 14.78
N ASP A 25 -4.12 5.97 14.27
CA ASP A 25 -5.61 5.98 14.25
C ASP A 25 -6.21 5.97 15.67
N GLU A 26 -5.59 5.24 16.60
CA GLU A 26 -6.01 5.17 18.01
C GLU A 26 -5.74 6.47 18.78
N THR A 27 -4.65 7.18 18.46
CA THR A 27 -4.18 8.33 19.25
C THR A 27 -4.46 9.69 18.61
N ARG A 28 -4.67 9.75 17.29
CA ARG A 28 -5.03 10.97 16.54
C ARG A 28 -6.41 10.75 15.92
N PRO A 29 -7.50 11.17 16.61
CA PRO A 29 -8.85 10.66 16.36
C PRO A 29 -9.49 11.06 15.02
N LYS A 30 -8.90 11.99 14.26
CA LYS A 30 -9.38 12.42 12.95
C LYS A 30 -8.22 12.79 12.01
N PRO A 31 -8.32 12.48 10.70
CA PRO A 31 -9.34 11.61 10.09
C PRO A 31 -9.19 10.15 10.52
N LYS A 32 -10.28 9.38 10.49
CA LYS A 32 -10.26 7.94 10.82
C LYS A 32 -9.70 7.15 9.64
N LEU A 33 -8.82 6.19 9.93
CA LEU A 33 -8.26 5.23 8.97
C LEU A 33 -8.87 3.83 9.13
N LEU A 34 -9.57 3.60 10.24
CA LEU A 34 -10.41 2.43 10.45
C LEU A 34 -11.86 2.87 10.74
N PRO A 35 -12.85 2.27 10.07
CA PRO A 35 -14.25 2.58 10.35
C PRO A 35 -14.68 2.00 11.70
N GLU A 36 -15.68 2.64 12.32
CA GLU A 36 -16.27 2.19 13.59
C GLU A 36 -17.00 0.84 13.44
N ASP A 37 -17.65 0.61 12.29
CA ASP A 37 -18.33 -0.66 12.01
C ASP A 37 -17.33 -1.83 11.94
N ALA A 38 -17.57 -2.85 12.77
CA ALA A 38 -16.66 -3.97 12.91
C ALA A 38 -16.48 -4.80 11.62
N LYS A 39 -17.53 -4.90 10.78
CA LYS A 39 -17.46 -5.66 9.52
C LYS A 39 -16.63 -4.90 8.49
N LYS A 40 -16.89 -3.60 8.32
CA LYS A 40 -16.09 -2.72 7.45
C LYS A 40 -14.62 -2.71 7.88
N ARG A 41 -14.37 -2.63 9.19
CA ARG A 41 -13.02 -2.65 9.76
C ARG A 41 -12.29 -3.97 9.49
N ALA A 42 -13.02 -5.10 9.50
CA ALA A 42 -12.46 -6.38 9.10
C ALA A 42 -12.06 -6.40 7.61
N TYR A 43 -12.87 -5.82 6.71
CA TYR A 43 -12.50 -5.69 5.30
C TYR A 43 -11.28 -4.79 5.09
N VAL A 44 -11.20 -3.65 5.77
CA VAL A 44 -10.02 -2.77 5.71
C VAL A 44 -8.75 -3.52 6.11
N ARG A 45 -8.78 -4.25 7.24
CA ARG A 45 -7.64 -5.06 7.68
C ARG A 45 -7.31 -6.18 6.72
N MET A 46 -8.31 -6.92 6.23
CA MET A 46 -8.10 -8.01 5.27
C MET A 46 -7.38 -7.53 4.00
N ILE A 47 -7.78 -6.38 3.44
CA ILE A 47 -7.11 -5.79 2.27
C ILE A 47 -5.70 -5.31 2.62
N SER A 48 -5.54 -4.63 3.76
CA SER A 48 -4.24 -4.15 4.23
C SER A 48 -3.25 -5.30 4.41
N ASP A 49 -3.67 -6.38 5.05
CA ASP A 49 -2.85 -7.57 5.30
C ASP A 49 -2.57 -8.36 4.02
N LEU A 50 -3.54 -8.47 3.10
CA LEU A 50 -3.30 -9.08 1.80
C LEU A 50 -2.13 -8.38 1.10
N ILE A 51 -2.08 -7.05 1.14
CA ILE A 51 -1.00 -6.27 0.54
C ILE A 51 0.30 -6.40 1.36
N ALA A 52 0.25 -6.02 2.64
CA ALA A 52 1.42 -5.86 3.49
C ALA A 52 2.08 -7.18 3.90
N SER A 53 1.32 -8.27 3.92
CA SER A 53 1.82 -9.61 4.27
C SER A 53 1.84 -10.54 3.06
N GLY A 54 0.81 -10.49 2.20
CA GLY A 54 0.64 -11.44 1.09
C GLY A 54 1.34 -11.04 -0.21
N ILE A 55 1.66 -9.75 -0.41
CA ILE A 55 2.28 -9.27 -1.66
C ILE A 55 3.65 -8.65 -1.37
N GLN A 56 3.69 -7.61 -0.54
CA GLN A 56 4.87 -6.76 -0.38
C GLN A 56 6.13 -7.52 0.05
N PRO A 57 6.07 -8.44 1.04
CA PRO A 57 7.28 -9.11 1.53
C PRO A 57 7.94 -9.97 0.45
N LEU A 58 7.15 -10.54 -0.47
CA LEU A 58 7.64 -11.42 -1.53
C LEU A 58 8.42 -10.69 -2.62
N GLN A 59 8.13 -9.39 -2.82
CA GLN A 59 8.80 -8.51 -3.78
C GLN A 59 9.75 -7.51 -3.10
N ASN A 60 9.94 -7.61 -1.78
CA ASN A 60 10.85 -6.75 -1.03
C ASN A 60 12.29 -6.90 -1.52
N LEU A 61 13.05 -5.81 -1.49
CA LEU A 61 14.46 -5.76 -1.90
C LEU A 61 15.30 -6.88 -1.27
N MET A 62 15.12 -7.15 0.02
CA MET A 62 15.86 -8.19 0.73
C MET A 62 15.61 -9.59 0.15
N VAL A 63 14.39 -9.87 -0.29
CA VAL A 63 14.02 -11.13 -0.94
C VAL A 63 14.54 -11.16 -2.38
N LEU A 64 14.35 -10.09 -3.13
CA LEU A 64 14.83 -10.01 -4.52
C LEU A 64 16.36 -10.15 -4.62
N GLN A 65 17.11 -9.62 -3.65
CA GLN A 65 18.57 -9.76 -3.59
C GLN A 65 19.03 -11.22 -3.42
N LYS A 66 18.16 -12.13 -2.96
CA LYS A 66 18.46 -13.57 -2.88
C LYS A 66 18.30 -14.29 -4.22
N LEU A 67 17.65 -13.67 -5.19
CA LEU A 67 17.40 -14.23 -6.52
C LEU A 67 18.51 -13.82 -7.50
N GLY A 68 18.69 -14.62 -8.56
CA GLY A 68 19.54 -14.25 -9.69
C GLY A 68 19.04 -12.97 -10.35
N GLU A 69 19.96 -12.14 -10.84
CA GLU A 69 19.62 -10.80 -11.37
C GLU A 69 18.54 -10.84 -12.46
N GLY A 70 18.63 -11.79 -13.39
CA GLY A 70 17.64 -11.99 -14.45
C GLY A 70 16.26 -12.51 -14.00
N GLU A 71 16.14 -13.00 -12.76
CA GLU A 71 14.90 -13.58 -12.23
C GLU A 71 14.07 -12.58 -11.42
N ARG A 72 14.71 -11.53 -10.89
CA ARG A 72 14.09 -10.57 -9.96
C ARG A 72 12.83 -9.91 -10.52
N LEU A 73 12.89 -9.46 -11.78
CA LEU A 73 11.77 -8.78 -12.41
C LEU A 73 10.57 -9.72 -12.59
N GLY A 74 10.80 -10.90 -13.18
CA GLY A 74 9.75 -11.90 -13.40
C GLY A 74 9.14 -12.41 -12.09
N TRP A 75 9.96 -12.56 -11.05
CA TRP A 75 9.49 -12.91 -9.71
C TRP A 75 8.57 -11.83 -9.13
N ALA A 76 9.03 -10.57 -9.09
CA ALA A 76 8.24 -9.45 -8.58
C ALA A 76 6.92 -9.32 -9.34
N GLN A 77 6.96 -9.40 -10.67
CA GLN A 77 5.76 -9.38 -11.52
C GLN A 77 4.80 -10.52 -11.17
N SER A 78 5.29 -11.76 -11.03
CA SER A 78 4.44 -12.90 -10.67
C SER A 78 3.76 -12.72 -9.32
N CYS A 79 4.50 -12.29 -8.30
CA CYS A 79 3.96 -12.05 -6.96
C CYS A 79 2.88 -10.96 -6.97
N ILE A 80 3.17 -9.82 -7.61
CA ILE A 80 2.24 -8.68 -7.69
C ILE A 80 0.99 -9.07 -8.47
N THR A 81 1.15 -9.64 -9.67
CA THR A 81 0.03 -10.04 -10.52
C THR A 81 -0.88 -11.03 -9.80
N LYS A 82 -0.34 -12.05 -9.13
CA LYS A 82 -1.15 -13.00 -8.34
C LYS A 82 -1.91 -12.31 -7.21
N GLY A 83 -1.24 -11.43 -6.48
CA GLY A 83 -1.84 -10.63 -5.41
C GLY A 83 -2.97 -9.72 -5.91
N PHE A 84 -2.75 -9.04 -7.04
CA PHE A 84 -3.72 -8.13 -7.64
C PHE A 84 -4.94 -8.87 -8.20
N HIS A 85 -4.80 -10.09 -8.73
CA HIS A 85 -5.96 -10.90 -9.09
C HIS A 85 -6.86 -11.22 -7.88
N ALA A 86 -6.27 -11.47 -6.70
CA ALA A 86 -7.04 -11.70 -5.49
C ALA A 86 -7.67 -10.39 -4.98
N LEU A 87 -6.89 -9.32 -4.95
CA LEU A 87 -7.32 -8.00 -4.48
C LEU A 87 -8.44 -7.41 -5.34
N GLU A 88 -8.33 -7.47 -6.67
CA GLU A 88 -9.35 -6.98 -7.61
C GLU A 88 -10.71 -7.63 -7.34
N LYS A 89 -10.74 -8.95 -7.10
CA LYS A 89 -11.99 -9.68 -6.77
C LYS A 89 -12.59 -9.26 -5.44
N ILE A 90 -11.76 -8.90 -4.46
CA ILE A 90 -12.21 -8.40 -3.15
C ILE A 90 -12.79 -7.00 -3.32
N LEU A 91 -12.10 -6.13 -4.07
CA LEU A 91 -12.50 -4.74 -4.29
C LEU A 91 -13.83 -4.65 -5.05
N GLN A 92 -14.09 -5.54 -6.02
CA GLN A 92 -15.40 -5.64 -6.68
C GLN A 92 -16.59 -5.80 -5.72
N ARG A 93 -16.36 -6.24 -4.48
CA ARG A 93 -17.39 -6.44 -3.46
C ARG A 93 -17.37 -5.41 -2.33
N THR A 94 -16.27 -4.68 -2.18
CA THR A 94 -16.01 -3.84 -1.01
C THR A 94 -15.85 -2.36 -1.36
N SER A 95 -15.40 -2.05 -2.58
CA SER A 95 -15.10 -0.68 -2.97
C SER A 95 -16.35 0.14 -3.27
N GLY A 96 -16.39 1.36 -2.77
CA GLY A 96 -17.18 2.47 -3.32
C GLY A 96 -16.25 3.41 -4.07
N LEU A 97 -16.11 4.65 -3.63
CA LEU A 97 -15.07 5.56 -4.13
C LEU A 97 -13.65 5.01 -3.90
N TYR A 98 -13.40 4.43 -2.72
CA TYR A 98 -12.10 3.91 -2.28
C TYR A 98 -12.13 2.39 -2.04
N CYS A 99 -11.11 1.82 -1.36
CA CYS A 99 -11.02 0.37 -1.17
C CYS A 99 -12.19 -0.23 -0.38
N VAL A 100 -12.71 0.50 0.60
CA VAL A 100 -13.88 0.09 1.40
C VAL A 100 -14.86 1.24 1.44
N GLU A 101 -15.90 1.14 0.61
CA GLU A 101 -16.91 2.19 0.42
C GLU A 101 -16.28 3.55 0.04
N ASP A 102 -16.70 4.65 0.68
CA ASP A 102 -16.47 6.01 0.18
C ASP A 102 -15.52 6.85 1.04
N GLU A 103 -14.95 6.29 2.11
CA GLU A 103 -13.98 6.97 2.98
C GLU A 103 -12.58 6.35 2.86
N VAL A 104 -11.54 7.20 2.86
CA VAL A 104 -10.14 6.75 2.82
C VAL A 104 -9.83 5.97 4.09
N SER A 105 -9.19 4.81 3.95
CA SER A 105 -8.87 3.90 5.04
C SER A 105 -7.43 3.41 4.98
N MET A 106 -7.00 2.63 5.98
CA MET A 106 -5.71 1.96 5.98
C MET A 106 -5.47 1.07 4.73
N ALA A 107 -6.53 0.51 4.14
CA ALA A 107 -6.43 -0.27 2.92
C ALA A 107 -5.90 0.56 1.75
N ASP A 108 -6.36 1.80 1.63
CA ASP A 108 -5.95 2.75 0.60
C ASP A 108 -4.50 3.19 0.77
N LEU A 109 -4.07 3.39 2.03
CA LEU A 109 -2.67 3.66 2.38
C LEU A 109 -1.73 2.51 2.00
N CYS A 110 -2.24 1.27 1.94
CA CYS A 110 -1.50 0.12 1.45
C CYS A 110 -1.56 -0.02 -0.07
N LEU A 111 -2.70 0.32 -0.68
CA LEU A 111 -2.92 0.18 -2.13
C LEU A 111 -1.96 1.06 -2.93
N VAL A 112 -1.92 2.36 -2.64
CA VAL A 112 -1.17 3.33 -3.48
C VAL A 112 0.32 2.98 -3.59
N PRO A 113 1.06 2.72 -2.50
CA PRO A 113 2.46 2.30 -2.60
C PRO A 113 2.64 0.95 -3.32
N GLN A 114 1.66 0.06 -3.23
CA GLN A 114 1.72 -1.23 -3.90
C GLN A 114 1.45 -1.12 -5.41
N VAL A 115 0.56 -0.22 -5.84
CA VAL A 115 0.38 0.13 -7.25
C VAL A 115 1.63 0.81 -7.80
N TYR A 116 2.26 1.72 -7.04
CA TYR A 116 3.55 2.30 -7.40
C TYR A 116 4.61 1.22 -7.65
N ASN A 117 4.71 0.21 -6.78
CA ASN A 117 5.61 -0.93 -6.99
C ASN A 117 5.26 -1.70 -8.27
N ALA A 118 3.97 -1.95 -8.52
CA ALA A 118 3.51 -2.65 -9.73
C ALA A 118 3.97 -1.91 -11.01
N VAL A 119 3.80 -0.59 -11.05
CA VAL A 119 4.26 0.26 -12.16
C VAL A 119 5.78 0.21 -12.30
N ARG A 120 6.52 0.33 -11.18
CA ARG A 120 7.99 0.23 -11.17
C ARG A 120 8.49 -1.10 -11.74
N PHE A 121 7.78 -2.19 -11.47
CA PHE A 121 8.07 -3.53 -12.00
C PHE A 121 7.39 -3.82 -13.35
N LYS A 122 6.81 -2.82 -14.01
CA LYS A 122 6.19 -2.92 -15.33
C LYS A 122 5.08 -3.99 -15.41
N VAL A 123 4.32 -4.15 -14.33
CA VAL A 123 3.13 -5.02 -14.30
C VAL A 123 2.02 -4.37 -15.12
N ASP A 124 1.38 -5.13 -15.99
CA ASP A 124 0.19 -4.68 -16.72
C ASP A 124 -1.00 -4.54 -15.75
N LEU A 125 -1.54 -3.34 -15.66
CA LEU A 125 -2.68 -3.02 -14.81
C LEU A 125 -4.03 -3.11 -15.53
N THR A 126 -4.05 -3.35 -16.84
CA THR A 126 -5.27 -3.51 -17.64
C THR A 126 -6.25 -4.55 -17.06
N PRO A 127 -5.79 -5.70 -16.51
CA PRO A 127 -6.68 -6.68 -15.89
C PRO A 127 -7.29 -6.24 -14.55
N PHE A 128 -6.88 -5.10 -14.00
CA PHE A 128 -7.24 -4.64 -12.65
C PHE A 128 -7.93 -3.25 -12.66
N PRO A 129 -9.09 -3.11 -13.33
CA PRO A 129 -9.75 -1.83 -13.52
C PRO A 129 -10.21 -1.18 -12.20
N THR A 130 -10.60 -1.96 -11.19
CA THR A 130 -11.04 -1.43 -9.89
C THR A 130 -9.85 -0.86 -9.12
N ILE A 131 -8.74 -1.61 -9.07
CA ILE A 131 -7.47 -1.13 -8.50
C ILE A 131 -7.03 0.17 -9.18
N ALA A 132 -7.04 0.21 -10.51
CA ALA A 132 -6.63 1.38 -11.27
C ALA A 132 -7.52 2.61 -10.98
N ARG A 133 -8.85 2.43 -10.94
CA ARG A 133 -9.81 3.49 -10.62
C ARG A 133 -9.59 4.06 -9.22
N ILE A 134 -9.46 3.20 -8.20
CA ILE A 134 -9.27 3.63 -6.81
C ILE A 134 -7.94 4.37 -6.68
N ASN A 135 -6.86 3.83 -7.26
CA ASN A 135 -5.56 4.50 -7.24
C ASN A 135 -5.63 5.89 -7.87
N GLN A 136 -6.31 6.03 -9.01
CA GLN A 136 -6.49 7.34 -9.66
C GLN A 136 -7.21 8.33 -8.73
N ALA A 137 -8.31 7.92 -8.10
CA ALA A 137 -9.05 8.76 -7.16
C ALA A 137 -8.19 9.16 -5.94
N LEU A 138 -7.39 8.25 -5.39
CA LEU A 138 -6.51 8.53 -4.26
C LEU A 138 -5.40 9.51 -4.62
N MET A 139 -4.87 9.44 -5.84
CA MET A 139 -3.83 10.37 -6.33
C MET A 139 -4.33 11.80 -6.54
N GLU A 140 -5.65 12.04 -6.56
CA GLU A 140 -6.22 13.39 -6.57
C GLU A 140 -6.17 14.07 -5.19
N LEU A 141 -5.95 13.31 -4.12
CA LEU A 141 -5.93 13.84 -2.76
C LEU A 141 -4.53 14.35 -2.40
N GLU A 142 -4.46 15.56 -1.84
CA GLU A 142 -3.18 16.21 -1.49
C GLU A 142 -2.30 15.35 -0.56
N ALA A 143 -2.91 14.58 0.35
CA ALA A 143 -2.19 13.69 1.27
C ALA A 143 -1.31 12.65 0.53
N PHE A 144 -1.77 12.13 -0.62
CA PHE A 144 -0.99 11.21 -1.44
C PHE A 144 0.00 11.94 -2.36
N ASN A 145 -0.30 13.19 -2.73
CA ASN A 145 0.63 14.03 -3.50
C ASN A 145 1.84 14.47 -2.67
N VAL A 146 1.67 14.94 -1.43
CA VAL A 146 2.79 15.36 -0.57
C VAL A 146 3.64 14.19 -0.08
N SER A 147 3.05 12.99 0.01
CA SER A 147 3.75 11.77 0.40
C SER A 147 4.34 10.99 -0.77
N HIS A 148 4.20 11.49 -2.01
CA HIS A 148 4.70 10.82 -3.19
C HIS A 148 6.24 10.64 -3.13
N PRO A 149 6.80 9.50 -3.57
CA PRO A 149 8.25 9.24 -3.54
C PRO A 149 9.11 10.25 -4.29
N SER A 150 8.55 11.02 -5.24
CA SER A 150 9.26 12.07 -5.98
C SER A 150 9.37 13.41 -5.25
N ARG A 151 8.77 13.53 -4.06
CA ARG A 151 8.70 14.79 -3.29
C ARG A 151 9.28 14.64 -1.88
N GLN A 152 10.10 13.62 -1.66
CA GLN A 152 10.72 13.36 -0.38
C GLN A 152 12.11 14.02 -0.30
N PRO A 153 12.61 14.33 0.91
CA PRO A 153 13.91 14.99 1.07
C PRO A 153 15.08 14.24 0.40
N ASP A 154 14.99 12.91 0.35
CA ASP A 154 15.99 12.00 -0.20
C ASP A 154 15.74 11.60 -1.65
N THR A 155 14.69 12.11 -2.31
CA THR A 155 14.46 11.84 -3.73
C THR A 155 15.67 12.30 -4.55
N PRO A 156 16.29 11.40 -5.35
CA PRO A 156 17.36 11.76 -6.27
C PRO A 156 16.95 12.90 -7.22
N PRO A 157 17.83 13.85 -7.56
CA PRO A 157 17.46 15.03 -8.35
C PRO A 157 16.78 14.71 -9.69
N ASP A 158 17.14 13.61 -10.34
CA ASP A 158 16.60 13.13 -11.62
C ASP A 158 15.19 12.51 -11.50
N LEU A 159 14.76 12.18 -10.28
CA LEU A 159 13.45 11.60 -9.98
C LEU A 159 12.51 12.58 -9.25
N ARG A 160 12.93 13.83 -9.02
CA ARG A 160 12.09 14.86 -8.38
C ARG A 160 11.02 15.37 -9.35
N ALA A 161 9.80 15.54 -8.83
CA ALA A 161 8.69 16.17 -9.54
C ALA A 161 8.76 17.70 -9.47
#